data_AF-A0A661LPN1-F1
#
_entry.id   AF-A0A661LPN1-F1
#
_cell.length_a   1.000
_cell.length_b   1.000
_cell.length_c   1.000
_cell.angle_alpha   90.00
_cell.angle_beta   90.00
_cell.angle_gamma   90.00
#
_symmetry.space_group_name_H-M   'P 1'
#
loop_
_entity.id
_entity.type
_entity.pdbx_description
1 polymer ?
#
loop_
_entity_poly.entity_id
_entity_poly.type
_entity_poly.pdbx_seq_one_letter_code
_entity_poly.pdbx_strand_id
1 'polypeptide(L)'
;MKEDKRILYLASIAAFASLLLYVHVLQTWMMFNRFLAIFILPSFVLVGFGLERIIDFLRSRFNLKAHVVLSIICFLSLAFALPENLKPREADKLVFKRIGELIAEREGNSQVISIAAPHSIRWVSFYANVKYKGAPCPERNHDIENIIGKNYGEFVQNLKRRGIRYVLWEEKHWPKESSYLINSQNMKDFIKLGAWSHPDTGSLILFEVI
;
A
#
# COMPACT_ATOMS: atom_id res chain seq x y z
N MET A 1 5.07 22.74 -35.84
CA MET A 1 6.02 22.20 -34.84
C MET A 1 7.22 23.13 -34.57
N LYS A 2 7.86 23.73 -35.59
CA LYS A 2 9.06 24.58 -35.39
C LYS A 2 8.81 25.96 -34.74
N GLU A 3 7.57 26.44 -34.66
CA GLU A 3 7.29 27.83 -34.23
C GLU A 3 6.70 27.97 -32.81
N ASP A 4 6.14 26.92 -32.22
CA ASP A 4 5.55 27.00 -30.88
C ASP A 4 6.59 26.67 -29.79
N LYS A 5 7.09 27.73 -29.15
CA LYS A 5 8.08 27.65 -28.07
C LYS A 5 7.60 26.82 -26.86
N ARG A 6 6.28 26.67 -26.66
CA ARG A 6 5.70 25.91 -25.53
C ARG A 6 5.89 24.41 -25.72
N ILE A 7 5.73 23.93 -26.96
CA ILE A 7 5.93 22.52 -27.31
C ILE A 7 7.40 22.16 -27.11
N LEU A 8 8.31 23.03 -27.57
CA LEU A 8 9.74 22.84 -27.37
C LEU A 8 10.08 22.79 -25.88
N TYR A 9 9.57 23.75 -25.10
CA TYR A 9 9.77 23.81 -23.66
C TYR A 9 9.30 22.53 -22.94
N LEU A 10 8.07 22.07 -23.21
CA LEU A 10 7.52 20.85 -22.58
C LEU A 10 8.25 19.59 -23.04
N ALA A 11 8.64 19.50 -24.32
CA ALA A 11 9.45 18.39 -24.81
C ALA A 11 10.85 18.36 -24.17
N SER A 12 11.48 19.53 -23.99
CA SER A 12 12.75 19.65 -23.28
C SER A 12 12.61 19.23 -21.81
N ILE A 13 11.55 19.66 -21.11
CA ILE A 13 11.29 19.22 -19.74
C ILE A 13 11.12 17.70 -19.69
N ALA A 14 10.33 17.11 -20.59
CA ALA A 14 10.15 15.66 -20.63
C ALA A 14 11.48 14.92 -20.87
N ALA A 15 12.34 15.44 -21.76
CA ALA A 15 13.66 14.88 -22.02
C ALA A 15 14.59 14.96 -20.79
N PHE A 16 14.68 16.12 -20.14
CA PHE A 16 15.50 16.28 -18.93
C PHE A 16 14.94 15.48 -17.74
N ALA A 17 13.61 15.42 -17.58
CA ALA A 17 12.97 14.59 -16.57
C ALA A 17 13.25 13.10 -16.80
N SER A 18 13.21 12.65 -18.05
CA SER A 18 13.58 11.27 -18.42
C SER A 18 15.04 10.97 -18.08
N LEU A 19 15.96 11.88 -18.44
CA LEU A 19 17.39 11.75 -18.11
C LEU A 19 17.61 11.70 -16.59
N LEU A 20 16.97 12.60 -15.84
CA LEU A 20 17.05 12.65 -14.38
C LEU A 20 16.55 11.34 -13.76
N LEU A 21 15.40 10.84 -14.20
CA LEU A 21 14.84 9.58 -13.72
C LEU A 21 15.75 8.39 -14.06
N TYR A 22 16.36 8.40 -15.24
CA TYR A 22 17.32 7.38 -15.66
C TYR A 22 18.56 7.35 -14.75
N VAL A 23 19.16 8.51 -14.48
CA VAL A 23 20.29 8.63 -13.54
C VAL A 23 19.88 8.21 -12.13
N HIS A 24 18.68 8.60 -11.68
CA HIS A 24 18.15 8.21 -10.37
C HIS A 24 18.03 6.69 -10.23
N VAL A 25 17.56 5.99 -11.26
CA VAL A 25 17.48 4.53 -11.27
C VAL A 25 18.86 3.90 -11.17
N LEU A 26 19.84 4.38 -11.93
CA LEU A 26 21.22 3.88 -11.85
C LEU A 26 21.84 4.07 -10.46
N GLN A 27 21.50 5.16 -9.78
CA GLN A 27 22.03 5.47 -8.45
C GLN A 27 21.35 4.66 -7.34
N THR A 28 20.03 4.54 -7.37
CA THR A 28 19.24 4.00 -6.24
C THR A 28 18.75 2.58 -6.45
N TRP A 29 18.85 2.04 -7.66
CA TRP A 29 18.31 0.73 -8.07
C TRP A 29 16.81 0.56 -7.79
N MET A 30 16.09 1.64 -7.49
CA MET A 30 14.66 1.65 -7.17
C MET A 30 14.00 2.90 -7.75
N MET A 31 12.81 2.75 -8.33
CA MET A 31 11.99 3.88 -8.76
C MET A 31 10.64 3.87 -8.05
N PHE A 32 10.37 4.91 -7.27
CA PHE A 32 9.02 5.12 -6.71
C PHE A 32 8.11 5.76 -7.76
N ASN A 33 6.89 5.25 -7.89
CA ASN A 33 5.89 5.75 -8.86
C ASN A 33 5.66 7.27 -8.78
N ARG A 34 5.81 7.88 -7.59
CA ARG A 34 5.66 9.33 -7.39
C ARG A 34 6.63 10.17 -8.22
N PHE A 35 7.81 9.66 -8.53
CA PHE A 35 8.82 10.41 -9.30
C PHE A 35 8.50 10.43 -10.79
N LEU A 36 7.76 9.44 -11.31
CA LEU A 36 7.30 9.41 -12.70
C LEU A 36 6.39 10.60 -13.05
N ALA A 37 5.70 11.20 -12.07
CA ALA A 37 4.82 12.35 -12.30
C ALA A 37 5.54 13.52 -12.98
N ILE A 38 6.83 13.73 -12.65
CA ILE A 38 7.67 14.80 -13.22
C ILE A 38 7.89 14.59 -14.73
N PHE A 39 7.84 13.35 -15.20
CA PHE A 39 7.95 12.99 -16.61
C PHE A 39 6.59 12.86 -17.32
N ILE A 40 5.60 12.25 -16.65
CA ILE A 40 4.28 11.99 -17.23
C ILE A 40 3.58 13.30 -17.62
N LEU A 41 3.57 14.30 -16.74
CA LEU A 41 2.88 15.57 -16.99
C LEU A 41 3.38 16.31 -18.25
N PRO A 42 4.69 16.58 -18.43
CA PRO A 42 5.18 17.24 -19.63
C PRO A 42 5.11 16.35 -20.89
N SER A 43 5.17 15.02 -20.74
CA SER A 43 5.15 14.11 -21.89
C SER A 43 3.79 13.97 -22.57
N PHE A 44 2.69 14.43 -21.96
CA PHE A 44 1.36 14.45 -22.59
C PHE A 44 1.34 15.17 -23.95
N VAL A 45 2.17 16.20 -24.13
CA VAL A 45 2.30 16.89 -25.43
C VAL A 45 2.82 15.95 -26.51
N LEU A 46 3.85 15.16 -26.19
CA LEU A 46 4.42 14.17 -27.11
C LEU A 46 3.42 13.03 -27.39
N VAL A 47 2.69 12.59 -26.37
CA VAL A 47 1.64 11.57 -26.52
C VAL A 47 0.52 12.08 -27.44
N GLY A 48 0.06 13.32 -27.28
CA GLY A 48 -0.95 13.93 -28.13
C GLY A 48 -0.54 13.97 -29.60
N PHE A 49 0.66 14.49 -29.89
CA PHE A 49 1.20 14.50 -31.26
C PHE A 49 1.46 13.09 -31.81
N GLY A 50 1.90 12.16 -30.96
CA GLY A 50 2.06 10.76 -31.34
C GLY A 50 0.74 10.14 -31.76
N LEU A 51 -0.32 10.35 -31.00
CA LEU A 51 -1.67 9.88 -31.31
C LEU A 51 -2.20 10.50 -32.61
N GLU A 52 -2.03 11.81 -32.81
CA GLU A 52 -2.42 12.49 -34.06
C GLU A 52 -1.75 11.85 -35.27
N ARG A 53 -0.42 11.63 -35.21
CA ARG A 53 0.32 10.96 -36.28
C ARG A 53 -0.12 9.52 -36.52
N ILE A 54 -0.42 8.76 -35.46
CA ILE A 54 -0.94 7.40 -35.57
C ILE A 54 -2.30 7.41 -36.28
N ILE A 55 -3.18 8.36 -35.93
CA ILE A 55 -4.48 8.51 -36.58
C ILE A 55 -4.32 8.80 -38.08
N ASP A 56 -3.49 9.77 -38.44
CA ASP A 56 -3.26 10.14 -39.84
C ASP A 56 -2.60 9.02 -40.63
N PHE A 57 -1.65 8.30 -40.03
CA PHE A 57 -1.04 7.12 -40.63
C PHE A 57 -2.06 6.01 -40.90
N LEU A 58 -2.93 5.69 -39.94
CA LEU A 58 -3.96 4.67 -40.12
C LEU A 58 -5.01 5.08 -41.16
N ARG A 59 -5.38 6.35 -41.19
CA ARG A 59 -6.31 6.89 -42.21
C ARG A 59 -5.70 6.83 -43.60
N SER A 60 -4.45 7.26 -43.77
CA SER A 60 -3.79 7.32 -45.08
C SER A 60 -3.37 5.96 -45.61
N ARG A 61 -2.86 5.06 -44.74
CA ARG A 61 -2.36 3.75 -45.17
C ARG A 61 -3.48 2.75 -45.44
N PHE A 62 -4.56 2.79 -44.66
CA PHE A 62 -5.65 1.81 -44.73
C PHE A 62 -6.98 2.40 -45.22
N ASN A 63 -7.02 3.69 -45.60
CA ASN A 63 -8.23 4.39 -46.04
C ASN A 63 -9.42 4.29 -45.05
N LEU A 64 -9.10 4.21 -43.75
CA LEU A 64 -10.11 4.08 -42.70
C LEU A 64 -10.80 5.42 -42.41
N LYS A 65 -12.10 5.37 -42.10
CA LYS A 65 -12.86 6.54 -41.64
C LYS A 65 -12.40 6.95 -40.24
N ALA A 66 -12.45 8.25 -39.93
CA ALA A 66 -11.95 8.79 -38.67
C ALA A 66 -12.55 8.12 -37.42
N HIS A 67 -13.87 7.87 -37.41
CA HIS A 67 -14.52 7.19 -36.28
C HIS A 67 -14.03 5.74 -36.09
N VAL A 68 -13.74 5.02 -37.19
CA VAL A 68 -13.22 3.64 -37.12
C VAL A 68 -11.84 3.63 -36.46
N VAL A 69 -10.96 4.55 -36.87
CA VAL A 69 -9.61 4.68 -36.29
C VAL A 69 -9.68 5.02 -34.80
N LEU A 70 -10.53 5.97 -34.42
CA LEU A 70 -10.73 6.33 -33.01
C LEU A 70 -11.28 5.15 -32.19
N SER A 71 -12.25 4.41 -32.72
CA SER A 71 -12.77 3.20 -32.07
C SER A 71 -11.70 2.13 -31.88
N ILE A 72 -10.83 1.90 -32.88
CA ILE A 72 -9.71 0.95 -32.76
C ILE A 72 -8.74 1.38 -31.66
N ILE A 73 -8.31 2.65 -31.65
CA ILE A 73 -7.39 3.17 -30.63
C ILE A 73 -8.02 3.04 -29.24
N CYS A 74 -9.29 3.42 -29.09
CA CYS A 74 -10.02 3.29 -27.83
C CYS A 74 -10.11 1.84 -27.36
N PHE A 75 -10.44 0.92 -28.27
CA PHE A 75 -10.53 -0.51 -27.95
C PHE A 75 -9.17 -1.08 -27.56
N LEU A 76 -8.09 -0.70 -28.24
CA LEU A 76 -6.73 -1.09 -27.86
C LEU A 76 -6.37 -0.54 -26.47
N SER A 77 -6.60 0.75 -26.22
CA SER A 77 -6.35 1.34 -24.90
C SER A 77 -7.13 0.63 -23.80
N LEU A 78 -8.40 0.30 -24.03
CA LEU A 78 -9.21 -0.48 -23.08
C LEU A 78 -8.69 -1.91 -22.93
N ALA A 79 -8.34 -2.60 -24.01
CA ALA A 79 -7.83 -3.97 -23.96
C ALA A 79 -6.56 -4.10 -23.11
N PHE A 80 -5.70 -3.08 -23.11
CA PHE A 80 -4.49 -3.06 -22.27
C PHE A 80 -4.72 -2.49 -20.87
N ALA A 81 -5.51 -1.43 -20.72
CA ALA A 81 -5.68 -0.73 -19.44
C ALA A 81 -6.75 -1.35 -18.53
N LEU A 82 -7.81 -1.93 -19.11
CA LEU A 82 -8.95 -2.44 -18.36
C LEU A 82 -8.62 -3.71 -17.54
N PRO A 83 -7.91 -4.72 -18.07
CA PRO A 83 -7.61 -5.92 -17.29
C PRO A 83 -6.83 -5.61 -16.01
N GLU A 84 -5.88 -4.69 -16.07
CA GLU A 84 -5.12 -4.24 -14.90
C GLU A 84 -6.00 -3.52 -13.88
N ASN A 85 -7.00 -2.74 -14.32
CA ASN A 85 -7.91 -2.04 -13.42
C ASN A 85 -9.01 -2.94 -12.82
N LEU A 86 -9.36 -4.04 -13.48
CA LEU A 86 -10.37 -4.99 -13.00
C LEU A 86 -9.82 -6.03 -12.03
N LYS A 87 -8.49 -6.25 -11.99
CA LYS A 87 -7.87 -7.13 -11.00
C LYS A 87 -8.24 -6.63 -9.59
N PRO A 88 -8.72 -7.52 -8.70
CA PRO A 88 -9.05 -7.13 -7.34
C PRO A 88 -7.81 -6.54 -6.67
N ARG A 89 -7.86 -5.25 -6.38
CA ARG A 89 -6.79 -4.54 -5.69
C ARG A 89 -6.76 -4.99 -4.24
N GLU A 90 -5.56 -5.31 -3.77
CA GLU A 90 -5.28 -5.53 -2.35
C GLU A 90 -6.12 -6.66 -1.71
N ALA A 91 -6.46 -7.69 -2.48
CA ALA A 91 -7.21 -8.85 -1.97
C ALA A 91 -6.48 -9.55 -0.81
N ASP A 92 -5.15 -9.52 -0.84
CA ASP A 92 -4.24 -9.95 0.22
C ASP A 92 -4.49 -9.19 1.54
N LYS A 93 -4.85 -7.91 1.47
CA LYS A 93 -5.06 -7.06 2.65
C LYS A 93 -6.41 -7.23 3.35
N LEU A 94 -7.31 -8.05 2.78
CA LEU A 94 -8.62 -8.33 3.37
C LEU A 94 -8.53 -8.93 4.77
N VAL A 95 -7.46 -9.68 5.07
CA VAL A 95 -7.25 -10.26 6.40
C VAL A 95 -7.08 -9.16 7.45
N PHE A 96 -6.26 -8.14 7.17
CA PHE A 96 -6.06 -7.01 8.10
C PHE A 96 -7.33 -6.19 8.31
N LYS A 97 -8.14 -6.04 7.26
CA LYS A 97 -9.47 -5.45 7.36
C LYS A 97 -10.37 -6.23 8.32
N ARG A 98 -10.48 -7.55 8.12
CA ARG A 98 -11.30 -8.42 8.99
C ARG A 98 -10.84 -8.38 10.44
N ILE A 99 -9.53 -8.39 10.69
CA ILE A 99 -8.95 -8.29 12.04
C ILE A 99 -9.33 -6.94 12.67
N GLY A 100 -9.16 -5.83 11.94
CA GLY A 100 -9.53 -4.51 12.44
C GLY A 100 -11.03 -4.35 12.70
N GLU A 101 -11.88 -4.82 11.78
CA GLU A 101 -13.34 -4.79 11.93
C GLU A 101 -13.81 -5.61 13.14
N LEU A 102 -13.23 -6.80 13.36
CA LEU A 102 -13.51 -7.62 14.55
C LEU A 102 -13.22 -6.86 15.85
N ILE A 103 -12.11 -6.14 15.90
CA ILE A 103 -11.72 -5.33 17.06
C ILE A 103 -12.68 -4.14 17.23
N ALA A 104 -13.02 -3.46 16.14
CA ALA A 104 -13.95 -2.32 16.13
C ALA A 104 -15.37 -2.68 16.59
N GLU A 105 -15.85 -3.87 16.24
CA GLU A 105 -17.15 -4.39 16.65
C GLU A 105 -17.19 -4.70 18.15
N ARG A 106 -16.08 -5.17 18.72
CA ARG A 106 -15.97 -5.54 20.13
C ARG A 106 -15.85 -4.33 21.06
N GLU A 107 -14.94 -3.41 20.76
CA GLU A 107 -14.67 -2.26 21.62
C GLU A 107 -15.68 -1.13 21.44
N GLY A 108 -16.34 -1.10 20.29
CA GLY A 108 -16.92 0.13 19.77
C GLY A 108 -15.82 1.11 19.35
N ASN A 109 -16.21 2.34 19.02
CA ASN A 109 -15.30 3.36 18.50
C ASN A 109 -15.39 4.69 19.29
N SER A 110 -15.72 4.60 20.58
CA SER A 110 -15.81 5.75 21.48
C SER A 110 -14.43 6.28 21.91
N GLN A 111 -13.43 5.39 21.93
CA GLN A 111 -12.04 5.69 22.28
C GLN A 111 -11.09 5.09 21.22
N VAL A 112 -9.85 5.58 21.20
CA VAL A 112 -8.80 5.01 20.34
C VAL A 112 -8.46 3.61 20.82
N ILE A 113 -8.53 2.65 19.90
CA ILE A 113 -8.12 1.27 20.16
C ILE A 113 -6.63 1.13 19.83
N SER A 114 -5.84 0.90 20.87
CA SER A 114 -4.39 0.70 20.79
C SER A 114 -4.05 -0.75 20.47
N ILE A 115 -3.32 -0.94 19.38
CA ILE A 115 -2.92 -2.25 18.85
C ILE A 115 -1.40 -2.27 18.70
N ALA A 116 -0.77 -3.40 18.99
CA ALA A 116 0.64 -3.66 18.68
C ALA A 116 0.74 -4.74 17.59
N ALA A 117 1.50 -4.45 16.55
CA ALA A 117 1.87 -5.40 15.51
C ALA A 117 3.17 -4.93 14.84
N PRO A 118 4.05 -5.84 14.38
CA PRO A 118 5.28 -5.47 13.71
C PRO A 118 5.04 -4.83 12.34
N HIS A 119 4.43 -5.55 11.39
CA HIS A 119 4.33 -5.08 10.00
C HIS A 119 2.95 -4.51 9.65
N SER A 120 1.88 -5.17 10.10
CA SER A 120 0.52 -4.87 9.65
C SER A 120 -0.22 -3.81 10.47
N ILE A 121 0.46 -3.19 11.45
CA ILE A 121 -0.16 -2.25 12.41
C ILE A 121 -0.93 -1.12 11.75
N ARG A 122 -0.42 -0.56 10.65
CA ARG A 122 -1.07 0.56 9.94
C ARG A 122 -2.44 0.17 9.42
N TRP A 123 -2.58 -1.02 8.82
CA TRP A 123 -3.86 -1.48 8.27
C TRP A 123 -4.82 -1.88 9.38
N VAL A 124 -4.36 -2.69 10.34
CA VAL A 124 -5.22 -3.18 11.42
C VAL A 124 -5.72 -2.04 12.30
N SER A 125 -4.84 -1.11 12.68
CA SER A 125 -5.20 0.07 13.47
C SER A 125 -6.16 1.00 12.71
N PHE A 126 -5.96 1.17 11.41
CA PHE A 126 -6.87 1.96 10.57
C PHE A 126 -8.29 1.37 10.58
N TYR A 127 -8.44 0.07 10.28
CA TYR A 127 -9.75 -0.57 10.23
C TYR A 127 -10.39 -0.70 11.61
N ALA A 128 -9.60 -0.89 12.67
CA ALA A 128 -10.10 -0.90 14.04
C ALA A 128 -10.66 0.45 14.51
N ASN A 129 -10.12 1.56 14.01
CA ASN A 129 -10.49 2.92 14.44
C ASN A 129 -11.28 3.70 13.39
N VAL A 130 -11.82 3.05 12.35
CA VAL A 130 -12.43 3.74 11.20
C VAL A 130 -13.64 4.61 11.58
N LYS A 131 -14.35 4.27 12.68
CA LYS A 131 -15.51 5.04 13.17
C LYS A 131 -15.15 5.99 14.32
N TYR A 132 -13.89 6.02 14.76
CA TYR A 132 -13.45 6.93 15.82
C TYR A 132 -13.44 8.37 15.31
N LYS A 133 -13.89 9.32 16.13
CA LYS A 133 -13.94 10.75 15.79
C LYS A 133 -12.55 11.40 15.92
N GLY A 134 -11.61 10.97 15.07
CA GLY A 134 -10.23 11.48 15.02
C GLY A 134 -9.37 10.67 14.05
N ALA A 135 -8.08 11.03 13.96
CA ALA A 135 -7.09 10.34 13.12
C ALA A 135 -5.93 9.81 13.98
N PRO A 136 -6.11 8.70 14.73
CA PRO A 136 -5.06 8.16 15.57
C PRO A 136 -3.88 7.71 14.72
N CYS A 137 -2.66 8.09 15.13
CA CYS A 137 -1.45 7.67 14.44
C CYS A 137 -1.10 6.22 14.83
N PRO A 138 -1.07 5.28 13.86
CA PRO A 138 -0.82 3.87 14.14
C PRO A 138 0.64 3.57 14.52
N GLU A 139 1.59 4.48 14.26
CA GLU A 139 3.02 4.19 14.38
C GLU A 139 3.56 4.17 15.81
N ARG A 140 2.78 4.65 16.81
CA ARG A 140 3.23 4.69 18.21
C ARG A 140 3.67 3.32 18.75
N ASN A 141 3.13 2.23 18.20
CA ASN A 141 3.38 0.87 18.67
C ASN A 141 3.96 -0.05 17.57
N HIS A 142 4.61 0.51 16.54
CA HIS A 142 5.25 -0.27 15.48
C HIS A 142 6.54 -0.96 15.97
N ASP A 143 7.25 -0.37 16.92
CA ASP A 143 8.46 -0.93 17.51
C ASP A 143 8.12 -2.06 18.51
N ILE A 144 7.84 -3.24 17.96
CA ILE A 144 7.43 -4.40 18.74
C ILE A 144 8.56 -4.89 19.66
N GLU A 145 9.82 -4.74 19.27
CA GLU A 145 10.98 -5.20 20.06
C GLU A 145 11.07 -4.43 21.38
N ASN A 146 10.87 -3.11 21.34
CA ASN A 146 10.80 -2.27 22.52
C ASN A 146 9.58 -2.60 23.41
N ILE A 147 8.47 -3.02 22.81
CA ILE A 147 7.29 -3.45 23.58
C ILE A 147 7.55 -4.79 24.28
N ILE A 148 8.18 -5.74 23.59
CA ILE A 148 8.49 -7.08 24.11
C ILE A 148 9.43 -7.00 25.32
N GLY A 149 10.48 -6.18 25.28
CA GLY A 149 11.45 -6.12 26.38
C GLY A 149 12.27 -7.42 26.51
N LYS A 150 12.79 -7.70 27.71
CA LYS A 150 13.71 -8.83 27.93
C LYS A 150 13.02 -10.14 28.27
N ASN A 151 11.79 -10.09 28.81
CA ASN A 151 11.06 -11.26 29.29
C ASN A 151 9.53 -11.05 29.25
N TYR A 152 8.77 -12.12 29.48
CA TYR A 152 7.31 -12.11 29.44
C TYR A 152 6.67 -11.10 30.41
N GLY A 153 7.19 -10.98 31.65
CA GLY A 153 6.64 -10.04 32.63
C GLY A 153 6.81 -8.59 32.20
N GLU A 154 7.97 -8.26 31.62
CA GLU A 154 8.25 -6.94 31.05
C GLU A 154 7.37 -6.65 29.84
N PHE A 155 7.14 -7.65 28.96
CA PHE A 155 6.23 -7.53 27.83
C PHE A 155 4.81 -7.14 28.28
N VAL A 156 4.23 -7.88 29.23
CA VAL A 156 2.89 -7.61 29.75
C VAL A 156 2.82 -6.24 30.43
N GLN A 157 3.83 -5.87 31.24
CA GLN A 157 3.89 -4.54 31.84
C GLN A 157 3.97 -3.42 30.81
N ASN A 158 4.74 -3.60 29.74
CA ASN A 158 4.87 -2.62 28.66
C ASN A 158 3.55 -2.43 27.91
N LEU A 159 2.83 -3.52 27.62
CA LEU A 159 1.50 -3.47 27.02
C LEU A 159 0.52 -2.68 27.91
N LYS A 160 0.43 -3.03 29.19
CA LYS A 160 -0.44 -2.37 30.17
C LYS A 160 -0.10 -0.90 30.34
N ARG A 161 1.18 -0.56 30.49
CA ARG A 161 1.66 0.83 30.64
C ARG A 161 1.34 1.69 29.41
N ARG A 162 1.39 1.12 28.21
CA ARG A 162 1.06 1.81 26.95
C ARG A 162 -0.43 1.79 26.62
N GLY A 163 -1.26 1.13 27.43
CA GLY A 163 -2.70 0.98 27.19
C GLY A 163 -3.01 0.16 25.93
N ILE A 164 -2.14 -0.79 25.56
CA ILE A 164 -2.31 -1.64 24.39
C ILE A 164 -3.21 -2.80 24.78
N ARG A 165 -4.38 -2.89 24.14
CA ARG A 165 -5.39 -3.93 24.40
C ARG A 165 -5.26 -5.13 23.48
N TYR A 166 -4.68 -4.94 22.29
CA TYR A 166 -4.60 -5.98 21.28
C TYR A 166 -3.16 -6.15 20.79
N VAL A 167 -2.73 -7.40 20.69
CA VAL A 167 -1.45 -7.77 20.09
C VAL A 167 -1.72 -8.70 18.91
N LEU A 168 -1.20 -8.34 17.75
CA LEU A 168 -1.22 -9.21 16.58
C LEU A 168 0.15 -9.84 16.40
N TRP A 169 0.21 -11.15 16.59
CA TRP A 169 1.38 -11.95 16.29
C TRP A 169 1.44 -12.25 14.79
N GLU A 170 2.62 -12.10 14.20
CA GLU A 170 2.88 -12.32 12.78
C GLU A 170 4.08 -13.24 12.59
N GLU A 171 3.87 -14.48 12.16
CA GLU A 171 4.90 -15.52 12.08
C GLU A 171 6.22 -15.07 11.43
N LYS A 172 6.15 -14.36 10.29
CA LYS A 172 7.34 -13.98 9.50
C LYS A 172 8.02 -12.70 9.99
N HIS A 173 7.31 -11.84 10.72
CA HIS A 173 7.81 -10.53 11.15
C HIS A 173 8.00 -10.42 12.67
N TRP A 174 7.59 -11.43 13.43
CA TRP A 174 7.82 -11.45 14.87
C TRP A 174 9.31 -11.61 15.19
N PRO A 175 9.86 -10.88 16.18
CA PRO A 175 11.27 -11.01 16.52
C PRO A 175 11.61 -12.43 16.95
N LYS A 176 12.56 -13.07 16.24
CA LYS A 176 12.90 -14.49 16.41
C LYS A 176 13.30 -14.83 17.84
N GLU A 177 14.08 -13.96 18.47
CA GLU A 177 14.56 -14.11 19.85
C GLU A 177 13.42 -14.16 20.86
N SER A 178 12.24 -13.62 20.52
CA SER A 178 11.07 -13.53 21.39
C SER A 178 9.95 -14.52 21.05
N SER A 179 10.19 -15.42 20.09
CA SER A 179 9.20 -16.42 19.66
C SER A 179 8.74 -17.35 20.79
N TYR A 180 9.60 -17.57 21.79
CA TYR A 180 9.29 -18.36 22.99
C TYR A 180 8.14 -17.78 23.82
N LEU A 181 7.92 -16.47 23.79
CA LEU A 181 6.87 -15.81 24.57
C LEU A 181 5.48 -16.29 24.16
N ILE A 182 5.33 -16.61 22.88
CA ILE A 182 4.05 -17.00 22.28
C ILE A 182 3.87 -18.53 22.24
N ASN A 183 4.96 -19.29 22.35
CA ASN A 183 4.91 -20.74 22.53
C ASN A 183 4.89 -21.17 24.00
N SER A 184 5.07 -20.25 24.95
CA SER A 184 5.02 -20.59 26.37
C SER A 184 3.58 -20.92 26.78
N GLN A 185 3.37 -22.08 27.42
CA GLN A 185 2.07 -22.57 27.91
C GLN A 185 1.38 -21.66 28.95
N ASN A 186 1.95 -20.49 29.27
CA ASN A 186 1.51 -19.57 30.32
C ASN A 186 1.10 -18.19 29.78
N MET A 187 0.34 -18.15 28.68
CA MET A 187 -0.38 -16.95 28.24
C MET A 187 -1.58 -16.62 29.15
N LYS A 188 -1.35 -16.44 30.45
CA LYS A 188 -2.45 -16.13 31.39
C LYS A 188 -3.04 -14.73 31.17
N ASP A 189 -2.24 -13.82 30.60
CA ASP A 189 -2.62 -12.43 30.35
C ASP A 189 -3.17 -12.21 28.93
N PHE A 190 -3.36 -13.27 28.14
CA PHE A 190 -3.80 -13.16 26.75
C PHE A 190 -4.96 -14.09 26.42
N ILE A 191 -5.97 -13.56 25.74
CA ILE A 191 -7.07 -14.33 25.16
C ILE A 191 -6.89 -14.35 23.65
N LYS A 192 -6.77 -15.55 23.06
CA LYS A 192 -6.74 -15.71 21.61
C LYS A 192 -8.12 -15.43 21.02
N LEU A 193 -8.22 -14.44 20.14
CA LEU A 193 -9.48 -14.04 19.51
C LEU A 193 -9.68 -14.65 18.12
N GLY A 194 -8.60 -14.93 17.41
CA GLY A 194 -8.68 -15.49 16.07
C GLY A 194 -7.31 -15.82 15.50
N ALA A 195 -7.32 -16.60 14.42
CA ALA A 195 -6.13 -16.93 13.65
C ALA A 195 -6.44 -16.89 12.16
N TRP A 196 -5.50 -16.38 11.38
CA TRP A 196 -5.57 -16.26 9.93
C TRP A 196 -4.23 -16.64 9.31
N SER A 197 -4.21 -16.77 7.98
CA SER A 197 -2.99 -17.00 7.21
C SER A 197 -2.90 -15.96 6.10
N HIS A 198 -1.69 -15.48 5.84
CA HIS A 198 -1.41 -14.49 4.80
C HIS A 198 -0.06 -14.80 4.14
N PRO A 199 0.06 -14.73 2.79
CA PRO A 199 1.28 -15.13 2.08
C PRO A 199 2.55 -14.44 2.57
N ASP A 200 2.49 -13.14 2.88
CA ASP A 200 3.69 -12.35 3.20
C ASP A 200 4.02 -12.31 4.69
N THR A 201 3.03 -12.44 5.56
CA THR A 201 3.21 -12.34 7.03
C THR A 201 3.18 -13.71 7.71
N GLY A 202 2.78 -14.76 6.99
CA GLY A 202 2.61 -16.11 7.52
C GLY A 202 1.33 -16.23 8.33
N SER A 203 1.38 -17.04 9.38
CA SER A 203 0.30 -17.19 10.34
C SER A 203 0.13 -15.91 11.17
N LEU A 204 -1.11 -15.48 11.32
CA LEU A 204 -1.52 -14.29 12.05
C LEU A 204 -2.38 -14.72 13.22
N ILE A 205 -2.06 -14.29 14.44
CA ILE A 205 -2.87 -14.61 15.63
C ILE A 205 -3.15 -13.33 16.42
N LEU A 206 -4.43 -13.02 16.60
CA LEU A 206 -4.87 -11.88 17.39
C LEU A 206 -5.07 -12.30 18.84
N PHE A 207 -4.46 -11.55 19.75
CA PHE A 207 -4.61 -11.69 21.19
C PHE A 207 -5.19 -10.41 21.80
N GLU A 208 -6.06 -10.58 22.78
CA GLU A 208 -6.55 -9.55 23.69
C GLU A 208 -5.76 -9.63 25.01
N VAL A 209 -5.33 -8.49 25.54
CA VAL A 209 -4.55 -8.38 26.78
C VAL A 209 -5.48 -8.16 27.97
N ILE A 210 -5.35 -8.96 29.03
CA ILE A 210 -6.16 -8.92 30.26
C ILE A 210 -5.50 -8.07 31.35
#